data_AF-A0A1L5KT83-F1
#
_entry.id   AF-A0A1L5KT83-F1
#
_cell.length_a   1.000
_cell.length_b   1.000
_cell.length_c   1.000
_cell.angle_alpha   90.00
_cell.angle_beta   90.00
_cell.angle_gamma   90.00
#
_symmetry.space_group_name_H-M   'P 1'
#
loop_
_entity.id
_entity.type
_entity.pdbx_description
1 polymer ?
#
loop_
_entity_poly.entity_id
_entity_poly.type
_entity_poly.pdbx_seq_one_letter_code
_entity_poly.pdbx_strand_id
1 'polypeptide(L)'
;MTVFAEETPAADTPEEAAPAPMEEKGAYDALMQAIEAAPDGEETTVVLTGDITGMTTDQIITIPEKKNIVLDMDCHSITVASNFTGRPIVNKGTLTVTGGGVIDSSASENGVGAINNQNILTIENGTYRGATYAGGAAIRNTGASAVLTIEDGTFEKATCAVYNEGTVTIEDGTFTGTTCSQCNSDVWGYTIQNGAADSQMTINGGTFTGVQGAVSASVGHFEINGGTFKSVKCVNDSKHTATFYALYVAGEVGVVKAVINGGAFETEGTYTAALIGNDNTGGDGGINEKATAVINGGVFKAPEGVPALKGAEKTGKTV
;
A
#
# COMPACT_ATOMS: atom_id res chain seq x y z
N MET A 1 13.28 32.06 92.61
CA MET A 1 13.15 30.96 91.63
C MET A 1 11.97 31.27 90.75
N THR A 2 12.23 31.74 89.54
CA THR A 2 11.26 31.85 88.46
C THR A 2 12.06 31.57 87.20
N VAL A 3 11.75 30.46 86.55
CA VAL A 3 12.53 29.89 85.44
C VAL A 3 12.02 30.51 84.15
N PHE A 4 12.91 31.16 83.39
CA PHE A 4 12.63 31.57 82.02
C PHE A 4 12.83 30.36 81.11
N ALA A 5 11.79 29.95 80.38
CA ALA A 5 11.89 28.96 79.33
C ALA A 5 12.30 29.66 78.04
N GLU A 6 13.44 29.25 77.50
CA GLU A 6 13.98 29.69 76.21
C GLU A 6 13.35 28.79 75.13
N GLU A 7 12.55 29.35 74.23
CA GLU A 7 11.97 28.62 73.10
C GLU A 7 13.02 28.45 71.99
N THR A 8 13.32 27.21 71.67
CA THR A 8 14.17 26.78 70.55
C THR A 8 13.47 27.06 69.21
N PRO A 9 14.14 27.61 68.17
CA PRO A 9 13.51 27.77 66.86
C PRO A 9 13.30 26.40 66.20
N ALA A 10 12.12 26.19 65.62
CA ALA A 10 11.83 25.03 64.79
C ALA A 10 12.72 25.06 63.54
N ALA A 11 13.33 23.91 63.23
CA ALA A 11 14.11 23.71 62.01
C ALA A 11 13.17 23.64 60.79
N ASP A 12 13.40 24.52 59.82
CA ASP A 12 12.78 24.44 58.49
C ASP A 12 13.20 23.13 57.80
N THR A 13 12.25 22.23 57.64
CA THR A 13 12.36 21.10 56.70
C THR A 13 12.22 21.63 55.27
N PRO A 14 13.17 21.37 54.36
CA PRO A 14 13.02 21.72 52.96
C PRO A 14 11.84 20.95 52.35
N GLU A 15 10.90 21.68 51.76
CA GLU A 15 9.82 21.14 50.95
C GLU A 15 10.43 20.48 49.70
N GLU A 16 10.34 19.15 49.62
CA GLU A 16 10.73 18.39 48.43
C GLU A 16 9.79 18.79 47.29
N ALA A 17 10.32 19.57 46.35
CA ALA A 17 9.57 20.03 45.19
C ALA A 17 9.03 18.81 44.43
N ALA A 18 7.69 18.73 44.33
CA ALA A 18 7.03 17.73 43.51
C ALA A 18 7.62 17.75 42.09
N PRO A 19 7.88 16.58 41.47
CA PRO A 19 8.38 16.54 40.11
C PRO A 19 7.42 17.33 39.22
N ALA A 20 7.98 18.21 38.38
CA ALA A 20 7.21 18.97 37.42
C ALA A 20 6.33 18.00 36.60
N PRO A 21 5.06 18.32 36.32
CA PRO A 21 4.23 17.50 35.47
C PRO A 21 4.95 17.33 34.13
N MET A 22 5.24 16.08 33.78
CA MET A 22 5.79 15.71 32.48
C MET A 22 4.77 16.20 31.44
N GLU A 23 5.18 17.06 30.50
CA GLU A 23 4.33 17.39 29.37
C GLU A 23 3.89 16.07 28.71
N GLU A 24 2.59 15.84 28.68
CA GLU A 24 2.00 14.70 27.99
C GLU A 24 2.23 14.94 26.49
N LYS A 25 3.34 14.39 25.98
CA LYS A 25 3.68 14.50 24.57
C LYS A 25 2.61 13.78 23.76
N GLY A 26 2.07 14.46 22.74
CA GLY A 26 1.08 13.85 21.85
C GLY A 26 1.65 12.60 21.17
N ALA A 27 0.76 11.70 20.72
CA ALA A 27 1.13 10.42 20.12
C ALA A 27 2.18 10.56 18.99
N TYR A 28 2.11 11.63 18.19
CA TYR A 28 3.09 11.94 17.16
C TYR A 28 4.50 12.17 17.72
N ASP A 29 4.63 13.03 18.73
CA ASP A 29 5.93 13.36 19.31
C ASP A 29 6.54 12.14 20.02
N ALA A 30 5.71 11.33 20.68
CA ALA A 30 6.12 10.07 21.31
C ALA A 30 6.66 9.07 20.27
N LEU A 31 5.95 8.90 19.14
CA LEU A 31 6.39 8.06 18.03
C LEU A 31 7.74 8.52 17.46
N MET A 32 7.89 9.82 17.16
CA MET A 32 9.12 10.34 16.57
C MET A 32 10.33 10.17 17.50
N GLN A 33 10.16 10.38 18.80
CA GLN A 33 11.22 10.14 19.79
C GLN A 33 11.62 8.67 19.88
N ALA A 34 10.64 7.76 19.85
CA ALA A 34 10.92 6.33 19.89
C ALA A 34 11.69 5.86 18.65
N ILE A 35 11.34 6.37 17.46
CA ILE A 35 12.09 6.11 16.21
C ILE A 35 13.51 6.68 16.29
N GLU A 36 13.68 7.89 16.82
CA GLU A 36 15.00 8.54 16.96
C GLU A 36 15.91 7.77 17.94
N ALA A 37 15.34 7.33 19.08
CA ALA A 37 16.05 6.61 20.13
C ALA A 37 16.42 5.16 19.76
N ALA A 38 15.70 4.56 18.79
CA ALA A 38 15.98 3.19 18.33
C ALA A 38 17.44 3.07 17.84
N PRO A 39 18.22 2.06 18.29
CA PRO A 39 19.57 1.86 17.79
C PRO A 39 19.62 1.56 16.28
N ASP A 40 20.70 2.00 15.62
CA ASP A 40 20.92 1.68 14.21
C ASP A 40 21.15 0.17 14.02
N GLY A 41 20.48 -0.45 13.05
CA GLY A 41 20.62 -1.86 12.68
C GLY A 41 19.94 -2.86 13.61
N GLU A 42 19.46 -2.42 14.78
CA GLU A 42 18.78 -3.27 15.75
C GLU A 42 17.27 -3.13 15.62
N GLU A 43 16.57 -4.27 15.56
CA GLU A 43 15.11 -4.30 15.52
C GLU A 43 14.54 -3.70 16.81
N THR A 44 13.73 -2.65 16.67
CA THR A 44 13.12 -1.94 17.79
C THR A 44 11.61 -1.81 17.56
N THR A 45 10.81 -2.33 18.50
CA THR A 45 9.37 -2.12 18.49
C THR A 45 9.02 -0.74 19.03
N VAL A 46 8.23 0.00 18.25
CA VAL A 46 7.66 1.29 18.61
C VAL A 46 6.15 1.17 18.55
N VAL A 47 5.50 1.38 19.69
CA VAL A 47 4.04 1.25 19.84
C VAL A 47 3.39 2.63 19.73
N LEU A 48 2.36 2.77 18.89
CA LEU A 48 1.52 3.96 18.91
C LEU A 48 0.77 4.05 20.24
N THR A 49 0.86 5.20 20.90
CA THR A 49 0.21 5.44 22.21
C THR A 49 -1.16 6.11 22.09
N GLY A 50 -1.59 6.39 20.87
CA GLY A 50 -2.84 7.08 20.55
C GLY A 50 -2.94 7.38 19.05
N ASP A 51 -4.11 7.85 18.64
CA ASP A 51 -4.33 8.28 17.27
C ASP A 51 -3.52 9.55 16.95
N ILE A 52 -2.93 9.59 15.77
CA ILE A 52 -2.34 10.77 15.17
C ILE A 52 -3.33 11.32 14.15
N THR A 53 -3.92 12.47 14.42
CA THR A 53 -4.97 13.06 13.58
C THR A 53 -4.57 14.40 13.00
N GLY A 54 -4.99 14.69 11.77
CA GLY A 54 -4.75 15.99 11.15
C GLY A 54 -3.28 16.25 10.83
N MET A 55 -2.50 15.19 10.57
CA MET A 55 -1.08 15.28 10.21
C MET A 55 -0.87 16.25 9.03
N THR A 56 0.04 17.20 9.20
CA THR A 56 0.45 18.15 8.16
C THR A 56 1.61 17.58 7.33
N THR A 57 1.95 18.25 6.22
CA THR A 57 2.96 17.73 5.27
C THR A 57 4.39 17.71 5.85
N ASP A 58 4.69 18.65 6.75
CA ASP A 58 5.95 18.71 7.49
C ASP A 58 6.06 17.64 8.59
N GLN A 59 4.96 16.98 8.93
CA GLN A 59 4.92 15.90 9.93
C GLN A 59 5.08 14.50 9.32
N ILE A 60 5.41 14.37 8.04
CA ILE A 60 5.65 13.06 7.40
C ILE A 60 6.70 12.27 8.20
N ILE A 61 6.31 11.07 8.64
CA ILE A 61 7.16 10.17 9.40
C ILE A 61 8.16 9.53 8.43
N THR A 62 9.46 9.73 8.68
CA THR A 62 10.51 9.08 7.91
C THR A 62 11.19 8.03 8.77
N ILE A 63 11.25 6.79 8.29
CA ILE A 63 12.12 5.75 8.86
C ILE A 63 13.50 5.88 8.20
N PRO A 64 14.55 6.30 8.92
CA PRO A 64 15.88 6.51 8.34
C PRO A 64 16.54 5.21 7.86
N GLU A 65 17.48 5.32 6.90
CA GLU A 65 18.13 4.19 6.22
C GLU A 65 18.75 3.13 7.14
N LYS A 66 19.23 3.53 8.31
CA LYS A 66 19.89 2.63 9.26
C LYS A 66 18.97 2.07 10.34
N LYS A 67 17.71 2.51 10.42
CA LYS A 67 16.77 2.04 11.44
C LYS A 67 16.10 0.75 11.00
N ASN A 68 15.84 -0.13 11.97
CA ASN A 68 15.01 -1.31 11.82
C ASN A 68 13.85 -1.22 12.83
N ILE A 69 12.69 -0.77 12.37
CA ILE A 69 11.55 -0.42 13.23
C ILE A 69 10.41 -1.41 13.02
N VAL A 70 9.87 -1.95 14.11
CA VAL A 70 8.54 -2.57 14.11
C VAL A 70 7.56 -1.54 14.64
N LEU A 71 6.74 -0.95 13.76
CA LEU A 71 5.65 -0.07 14.14
C LEU A 71 4.44 -0.93 14.52
N ASP A 72 4.21 -1.09 15.81
CA ASP A 72 2.98 -1.64 16.34
C ASP A 72 1.94 -0.52 16.45
N MET A 73 0.92 -0.58 15.60
CA MET A 73 -0.12 0.44 15.60
C MET A 73 -1.07 0.33 16.79
N ASP A 74 -1.11 -0.78 17.53
CA ASP A 74 -2.02 -1.00 18.67
C ASP A 74 -3.47 -0.51 18.40
N CYS A 75 -4.00 -0.85 17.23
CA CYS A 75 -5.29 -0.44 16.70
C CYS A 75 -5.50 1.07 16.48
N HIS A 76 -4.48 1.90 16.70
CA HIS A 76 -4.51 3.34 16.49
C HIS A 76 -4.37 3.74 15.02
N SER A 77 -4.79 4.98 14.73
CA SER A 77 -4.84 5.53 13.38
C SER A 77 -3.85 6.68 13.17
N ILE A 78 -3.29 6.75 11.96
CA ILE A 78 -2.56 7.91 11.44
C ILE A 78 -3.38 8.51 10.30
N THR A 79 -3.91 9.71 10.50
CA THR A 79 -4.76 10.43 9.53
C THR A 79 -4.25 11.84 9.27
N VAL A 80 -4.48 12.33 8.06
CA VAL A 80 -3.90 13.59 7.58
C VAL A 80 -4.90 14.76 7.58
N ALA A 81 -4.38 15.98 7.57
CA ALA A 81 -5.17 17.18 7.30
C ALA A 81 -5.62 17.25 5.83
N SER A 82 -6.71 17.98 5.55
CA SER A 82 -7.28 18.06 4.19
C SER A 82 -6.35 18.73 3.15
N ASN A 83 -5.35 19.48 3.59
CA ASN A 83 -4.34 20.13 2.75
C ASN A 83 -3.00 19.37 2.69
N PHE A 84 -2.94 18.16 3.26
CA PHE A 84 -1.75 17.32 3.24
C PHE A 84 -1.31 16.95 1.82
N THR A 85 -0.02 16.83 1.56
CA THR A 85 0.51 16.36 0.27
C THR A 85 1.50 15.23 0.50
N GLY A 86 1.30 14.09 -0.16
CA GLY A 86 2.25 12.96 -0.12
C GLY A 86 1.68 11.71 0.56
N ARG A 87 2.48 11.05 1.39
CA ARG A 87 2.13 9.84 2.16
C ARG A 87 2.58 10.00 3.62
N PRO A 88 1.78 9.62 4.63
CA PRO A 88 2.12 9.76 6.04
C PRO A 88 3.48 9.16 6.42
N ILE A 89 3.88 8.07 5.76
CA ILE A 89 5.15 7.39 6.03
C ILE A 89 6.02 7.32 4.78
N VAL A 90 7.31 7.64 4.94
CA VAL A 90 8.39 7.34 3.99
C VAL A 90 9.39 6.39 4.67
N ASN A 91 9.47 5.15 4.19
CA ASN A 91 10.43 4.18 4.69
C ASN A 91 11.71 4.18 3.85
N LYS A 92 12.84 4.52 4.46
CA LYS A 92 14.18 4.35 3.86
C LYS A 92 14.99 3.24 4.54
N GLY A 93 14.58 2.79 5.72
CA GLY A 93 15.23 1.72 6.49
C GLY A 93 14.53 0.38 6.32
N THR A 94 14.48 -0.39 7.41
CA THR A 94 13.63 -1.57 7.51
C THR A 94 12.44 -1.23 8.39
N LEU A 95 11.23 -1.47 7.88
CA LEU A 95 9.98 -1.21 8.57
C LEU A 95 9.10 -2.46 8.55
N THR A 96 8.66 -2.91 9.72
CA THR A 96 7.53 -3.83 9.86
C THR A 96 6.34 -3.07 10.42
N VAL A 97 5.14 -3.25 9.88
CA VAL A 97 3.91 -2.63 10.38
C VAL A 97 2.94 -3.72 10.85
N THR A 98 2.44 -3.58 12.08
CA THR A 98 1.51 -4.52 12.71
C THR A 98 0.50 -3.79 13.61
N GLY A 99 -0.29 -4.53 14.40
CA GLY A 99 -1.20 -3.98 15.40
C GLY A 99 -2.59 -3.56 14.90
N GLY A 100 -2.94 -3.79 13.64
CA GLY A 100 -4.32 -3.71 13.14
C GLY A 100 -4.91 -2.29 13.01
N GLY A 101 -4.07 -1.25 13.10
CA GLY A 101 -4.44 0.15 12.94
C GLY A 101 -4.73 0.60 11.50
N VAL A 102 -4.86 1.92 11.31
CA VAL A 102 -5.18 2.54 10.02
C VAL A 102 -4.18 3.63 9.65
N ILE A 103 -3.69 3.64 8.41
CA ILE A 103 -2.92 4.77 7.86
C ILE A 103 -3.67 5.31 6.65
N ASP A 104 -4.16 6.54 6.76
CA ASP A 104 -5.14 7.10 5.83
C ASP A 104 -4.81 8.54 5.42
N SER A 105 -4.44 8.71 4.14
CA SER A 105 -4.28 10.03 3.53
C SER A 105 -5.47 10.50 2.69
N SER A 106 -6.57 9.74 2.65
CA SER A 106 -7.73 10.00 1.78
C SER A 106 -8.51 11.28 2.11
N ALA A 107 -8.27 11.88 3.28
CA ALA A 107 -8.82 13.19 3.64
C ALA A 107 -8.29 14.34 2.76
N SER A 108 -7.16 14.15 2.07
CA SER A 108 -6.59 15.11 1.12
C SER A 108 -6.64 14.59 -0.32
N GLU A 109 -7.03 15.44 -1.25
CA GLU A 109 -6.97 15.16 -2.70
C GLU A 109 -5.53 14.92 -3.20
N ASN A 110 -4.52 15.40 -2.45
CA ASN A 110 -3.10 15.17 -2.72
C ASN A 110 -2.49 14.08 -1.81
N GLY A 111 -3.32 13.37 -1.05
CA GLY A 111 -2.96 12.20 -0.26
C GLY A 111 -2.78 10.99 -1.16
N VAL A 112 -1.59 10.81 -1.72
CA VAL A 112 -1.29 9.80 -2.75
C VAL A 112 -1.09 8.38 -2.18
N GLY A 113 -1.41 8.13 -0.92
CA GLY A 113 -1.27 6.81 -0.28
C GLY A 113 -0.85 6.85 1.18
N ALA A 114 -0.67 5.67 1.77
CA ALA A 114 -0.29 5.48 3.17
C ALA A 114 1.23 5.44 3.35
N ILE A 115 1.93 4.62 2.57
CA ILE A 115 3.37 4.38 2.75
C ILE A 115 4.11 4.47 1.41
N ASN A 116 5.21 5.22 1.40
CA ASN A 116 6.24 5.15 0.36
C ASN A 116 7.41 4.29 0.88
N ASN A 117 7.51 3.05 0.42
CA ASN A 117 8.66 2.20 0.70
C ASN A 117 9.78 2.50 -0.29
N GLN A 118 11.00 2.70 0.22
CA GLN A 118 12.21 2.91 -0.58
C GLN A 118 13.31 1.89 -0.22
N ASN A 119 13.01 0.94 0.67
CA ASN A 119 13.94 -0.10 1.11
C ASN A 119 13.15 -1.36 1.51
N ILE A 120 13.17 -1.82 2.77
CA ILE A 120 12.50 -3.07 3.18
C ILE A 120 11.25 -2.75 4.00
N LEU A 121 10.08 -3.19 3.52
CA LEU A 121 8.80 -3.08 4.22
C LEU A 121 8.13 -4.45 4.37
N THR A 122 7.74 -4.79 5.59
CA THR A 122 6.80 -5.90 5.88
C THR A 122 5.51 -5.33 6.44
N ILE A 123 4.37 -5.76 5.92
CA ILE A 123 3.05 -5.45 6.46
C ILE A 123 2.44 -6.75 6.95
N GLU A 124 2.22 -6.86 8.25
CA GLU A 124 1.58 -8.04 8.84
C GLU A 124 0.06 -7.94 8.78
N ASN A 125 -0.49 -6.73 9.00
CA ASN A 125 -1.92 -6.43 9.01
C ASN A 125 -2.15 -4.91 9.04
N GLY A 126 -3.43 -4.49 9.01
CA GLY A 126 -3.84 -3.08 9.12
C GLY A 126 -4.69 -2.62 7.92
N THR A 127 -5.05 -1.34 7.91
CA THR A 127 -5.79 -0.71 6.79
C THR A 127 -5.02 0.47 6.20
N TYR A 128 -4.88 0.49 4.88
CA TYR A 128 -4.05 1.47 4.16
C TYR A 128 -4.85 2.17 3.07
N ARG A 129 -4.86 3.50 3.11
CA ARG A 129 -5.68 4.33 2.24
C ARG A 129 -4.93 5.53 1.67
N GLY A 130 -5.43 5.99 0.54
CA GLY A 130 -5.11 7.28 -0.07
C GLY A 130 -6.35 7.85 -0.75
N ALA A 131 -6.22 8.94 -1.49
CA ALA A 131 -7.29 9.48 -2.31
C ALA A 131 -7.40 8.73 -3.64
N THR A 132 -8.63 8.39 -4.04
CA THR A 132 -8.92 7.47 -5.16
C THR A 132 -8.43 8.01 -6.49
N TYR A 133 -8.46 9.34 -6.67
CA TYR A 133 -8.10 9.99 -7.92
C TYR A 133 -6.82 10.85 -7.83
N ALA A 134 -6.00 10.65 -6.80
CA ALA A 134 -4.77 11.41 -6.60
C ALA A 134 -3.59 10.93 -7.49
N GLY A 135 -3.77 9.88 -8.30
CA GLY A 135 -2.70 9.27 -9.09
C GLY A 135 -1.68 8.51 -8.23
N GLY A 136 -2.13 7.99 -7.09
CA GLY A 136 -1.28 7.40 -6.06
C GLY A 136 -1.38 5.88 -5.93
N ALA A 137 -0.88 5.37 -4.81
CA ALA A 137 -1.06 3.98 -4.41
C ALA A 137 -1.04 3.90 -2.89
N ALA A 138 -1.93 3.09 -2.28
CA ALA A 138 -1.96 2.92 -0.82
C ALA A 138 -0.57 2.53 -0.31
N ILE A 139 0.08 1.56 -0.95
CA ILE A 139 1.51 1.27 -0.81
C ILE A 139 2.21 1.51 -2.13
N ARG A 140 3.28 2.32 -2.12
CA ARG A 140 4.20 2.45 -3.25
C ARG A 140 5.54 1.84 -2.87
N ASN A 141 5.96 0.82 -3.62
CA ASN A 141 7.28 0.20 -3.49
C ASN A 141 8.22 0.83 -4.50
N THR A 142 8.97 1.87 -4.09
CA THR A 142 9.73 2.76 -4.97
C THR A 142 11.18 2.31 -5.13
N GLY A 143 11.61 2.15 -6.38
CA GLY A 143 12.99 1.79 -6.72
C GLY A 143 13.25 0.28 -6.83
N ALA A 144 14.18 -0.09 -7.70
CA ALA A 144 14.48 -1.48 -8.07
C ALA A 144 14.95 -2.35 -6.89
N SER A 145 15.59 -1.76 -5.87
CA SER A 145 16.07 -2.46 -4.68
C SER A 145 15.03 -2.57 -3.56
N ALA A 146 13.88 -1.91 -3.67
CA ALA A 146 12.88 -1.93 -2.61
C ALA A 146 12.16 -3.28 -2.56
N VAL A 147 12.01 -3.82 -1.35
CA VAL A 147 11.38 -5.10 -1.06
C VAL A 147 10.16 -4.85 -0.21
N LEU A 148 9.01 -5.37 -0.63
CA LEU A 148 7.76 -5.34 0.11
C LEU A 148 7.22 -6.75 0.29
N THR A 149 6.95 -7.12 1.53
CA THR A 149 6.17 -8.31 1.89
C THR A 149 4.85 -7.87 2.51
N ILE A 150 3.74 -8.40 2.01
CA ILE A 150 2.41 -8.24 2.62
C ILE A 150 1.95 -9.62 3.08
N GLU A 151 1.80 -9.80 4.38
CA GLU A 151 1.27 -11.04 4.96
C GLU A 151 -0.27 -11.02 4.94
N ASP A 152 -0.87 -9.93 5.40
CA ASP A 152 -2.31 -9.66 5.36
C ASP A 152 -2.57 -8.14 5.44
N GLY A 153 -3.83 -7.72 5.29
CA GLY A 153 -4.27 -6.33 5.46
C GLY A 153 -5.40 -5.93 4.53
N THR A 154 -5.90 -4.70 4.70
CA THR A 154 -6.91 -4.08 3.83
C THR A 154 -6.33 -2.87 3.12
N PHE A 155 -6.38 -2.87 1.80
CA PHE A 155 -5.81 -1.82 0.96
C PHE A 155 -6.89 -1.26 0.04
N GLU A 156 -7.32 -0.03 0.30
CA GLU A 156 -8.51 0.51 -0.37
C GLU A 156 -8.45 2.03 -0.55
N LYS A 157 -9.44 2.56 -1.27
CA LYS A 157 -9.66 4.00 -1.51
C LYS A 157 -8.53 4.76 -2.22
N ALA A 158 -7.40 4.16 -2.58
CA ALA A 158 -6.36 4.78 -3.40
C ALA A 158 -6.54 4.49 -4.91
N THR A 159 -5.83 5.23 -5.77
CA THR A 159 -5.83 4.96 -7.23
C THR A 159 -5.43 3.53 -7.55
N CYS A 160 -4.42 3.02 -6.84
CA CYS A 160 -4.01 1.62 -6.80
C CYS A 160 -3.86 1.18 -5.34
N ALA A 161 -4.04 -0.09 -5.02
CA ALA A 161 -3.68 -0.62 -3.71
C ALA A 161 -2.17 -0.74 -3.57
N VAL A 162 -1.50 -1.38 -4.54
CA VAL A 162 -0.04 -1.55 -4.57
C VAL A 162 0.50 -1.17 -5.94
N TYR A 163 1.50 -0.28 -5.96
CA TYR A 163 2.29 0.02 -7.14
C TYR A 163 3.74 -0.40 -6.90
N ASN A 164 4.24 -1.32 -7.72
CA ASN A 164 5.55 -1.92 -7.54
C ASN A 164 6.57 -1.45 -8.58
N GLU A 165 7.74 -1.03 -8.09
CA GLU A 165 8.93 -0.73 -8.88
C GLU A 165 10.11 -1.68 -8.56
N GLY A 166 10.02 -2.46 -7.48
CA GLY A 166 11.05 -3.39 -7.00
C GLY A 166 10.52 -4.82 -6.85
N THR A 167 10.75 -5.45 -5.70
CA THR A 167 10.27 -6.81 -5.42
C THR A 167 9.09 -6.80 -4.45
N VAL A 168 8.00 -7.49 -4.79
CA VAL A 168 6.81 -7.65 -3.95
C VAL A 168 6.47 -9.12 -3.75
N THR A 169 6.18 -9.51 -2.52
CA THR A 169 5.51 -10.77 -2.18
C THR A 169 4.20 -10.46 -1.46
N ILE A 170 3.09 -11.02 -1.92
CA ILE A 170 1.78 -10.93 -1.27
C ILE A 170 1.36 -12.34 -0.86
N GLU A 171 1.25 -12.58 0.44
CA GLU A 171 0.78 -13.85 0.99
C GLU A 171 -0.75 -13.90 1.03
N ASP A 172 -1.40 -12.89 1.61
CA ASP A 172 -2.86 -12.74 1.66
C ASP A 172 -3.27 -11.26 1.74
N GLY A 173 -4.56 -11.00 1.91
CA GLY A 173 -5.12 -9.66 2.14
C GLY A 173 -6.31 -9.33 1.26
N THR A 174 -6.90 -8.16 1.51
CA THR A 174 -8.01 -7.61 0.73
C THR A 174 -7.60 -6.31 0.05
N PHE A 175 -7.66 -6.29 -1.27
CA PHE A 175 -7.22 -5.19 -2.11
C PHE A 175 -8.38 -4.71 -2.97
N THR A 176 -8.76 -3.43 -2.84
CA THR A 176 -9.92 -2.86 -3.52
C THR A 176 -9.56 -1.58 -4.27
N GLY A 177 -9.65 -1.63 -5.60
CA GLY A 177 -9.53 -0.50 -6.50
C GLY A 177 -10.88 -0.07 -7.05
N THR A 178 -11.28 1.17 -6.78
CA THR A 178 -12.54 1.75 -7.28
C THR A 178 -12.34 2.78 -8.39
N THR A 179 -11.09 2.99 -8.81
CA THR A 179 -10.71 3.85 -9.94
C THR A 179 -11.45 3.45 -11.20
N CYS A 180 -12.07 4.44 -11.86
CA CYS A 180 -12.83 4.26 -13.08
C CYS A 180 -12.52 5.40 -14.03
N SER A 181 -11.94 5.10 -15.19
CA SER A 181 -11.55 6.12 -16.16
C SER A 181 -12.73 6.87 -16.81
N GLN A 182 -13.97 6.39 -16.66
CA GLN A 182 -15.17 7.13 -17.05
C GLN A 182 -15.69 8.08 -15.96
N CYS A 183 -15.31 7.87 -14.69
CA CYS A 183 -15.53 8.87 -13.64
C CYS A 183 -14.50 10.00 -13.71
N ASN A 184 -13.26 9.68 -14.08
CA ASN A 184 -12.19 10.65 -14.30
C ASN A 184 -11.26 10.12 -15.39
N SER A 185 -11.27 10.78 -16.56
CA SER A 185 -10.50 10.36 -17.75
C SER A 185 -8.98 10.46 -17.58
N ASP A 186 -8.52 11.22 -16.58
CA ASP A 186 -7.10 11.48 -16.36
C ASP A 186 -6.45 10.44 -15.44
N VAL A 187 -7.26 9.57 -14.83
CA VAL A 187 -6.77 8.59 -13.84
C VAL A 187 -7.14 7.18 -14.25
N TRP A 188 -6.09 6.37 -14.42
CA TRP A 188 -6.17 4.96 -14.79
C TRP A 188 -5.36 4.16 -13.77
N GLY A 189 -5.95 3.11 -13.20
CA GLY A 189 -5.26 2.32 -12.19
C GLY A 189 -5.88 0.95 -12.03
N TYR A 190 -5.08 -0.09 -12.29
CA TYR A 190 -5.38 -1.43 -11.79
C TYR A 190 -5.15 -1.46 -10.28
N THR A 191 -5.84 -2.37 -9.59
CA THR A 191 -5.74 -2.46 -8.12
C THR A 191 -4.33 -2.82 -7.69
N ILE A 192 -3.67 -3.73 -8.40
CA ILE A 192 -2.26 -4.10 -8.19
C ILE A 192 -1.50 -3.93 -9.51
N GLN A 193 -0.31 -3.31 -9.45
CA GLN A 193 0.48 -3.03 -10.65
C GLN A 193 1.97 -3.32 -10.47
N ASN A 194 2.53 -4.08 -11.41
CA ASN A 194 3.97 -4.23 -11.63
C ASN A 194 4.43 -3.25 -12.73
N GLY A 195 5.10 -2.17 -12.36
CA GLY A 195 5.17 -0.96 -13.20
C GLY A 195 6.55 -0.51 -13.70
N ALA A 196 7.67 -1.06 -13.21
CA ALA A 196 9.02 -0.64 -13.61
C ALA A 196 9.90 -1.80 -14.10
N ALA A 197 10.95 -1.49 -14.86
CA ALA A 197 11.74 -2.48 -15.61
C ALA A 197 12.22 -3.70 -14.79
N ASP A 198 12.60 -3.46 -13.54
CA ASP A 198 13.14 -4.46 -12.64
C ASP A 198 12.08 -5.08 -11.71
N SER A 199 10.80 -4.76 -11.92
CA SER A 199 9.76 -5.14 -10.99
C SER A 199 9.46 -6.64 -11.03
N GLN A 200 9.44 -7.25 -9.86
CA GLN A 200 9.10 -8.65 -9.64
C GLN A 200 7.98 -8.73 -8.62
N MET A 201 6.96 -9.53 -8.92
CA MET A 201 5.84 -9.70 -7.99
C MET A 201 5.39 -11.15 -7.94
N THR A 202 5.25 -11.67 -6.72
CA THR A 202 4.69 -12.99 -6.42
C THR A 202 3.44 -12.82 -5.56
N ILE A 203 2.34 -13.46 -5.96
CA ILE A 203 1.06 -13.46 -5.24
C ILE A 203 0.70 -14.90 -4.87
N ASN A 204 0.64 -15.20 -3.58
CA ASN A 204 0.31 -16.53 -3.06
C ASN A 204 -1.18 -16.69 -2.72
N GLY A 205 -1.85 -15.60 -2.33
CA GLY A 205 -3.24 -15.57 -1.90
C GLY A 205 -3.83 -14.16 -1.96
N GLY A 206 -4.96 -13.94 -1.30
CA GLY A 206 -5.65 -12.65 -1.27
C GLY A 206 -6.89 -12.53 -2.16
N THR A 207 -7.63 -11.45 -1.91
CA THR A 207 -8.80 -11.02 -2.68
C THR A 207 -8.54 -9.65 -3.30
N PHE A 208 -8.63 -9.57 -4.63
CA PHE A 208 -8.32 -8.39 -5.42
C PHE A 208 -9.55 -8.00 -6.24
N THR A 209 -10.13 -6.84 -5.95
CA THR A 209 -11.30 -6.32 -6.65
C THR A 209 -10.97 -4.99 -7.29
N GLY A 210 -11.21 -4.83 -8.58
CA GLY A 210 -10.93 -3.60 -9.31
C GLY A 210 -12.06 -3.19 -10.24
N VAL A 211 -12.39 -1.91 -10.33
CA VAL A 211 -13.26 -1.43 -11.41
C VAL A 211 -12.50 -1.47 -12.74
N GLN A 212 -11.41 -0.70 -12.85
CA GLN A 212 -10.56 -0.72 -14.04
C GLN A 212 -10.00 -2.13 -14.31
N GLY A 213 -9.54 -2.81 -13.26
CA GLY A 213 -9.07 -4.18 -13.30
C GLY A 213 -8.40 -4.60 -11.99
N ALA A 214 -8.31 -5.91 -11.75
CA ALA A 214 -7.84 -6.42 -10.47
C ALA A 214 -6.31 -6.43 -10.38
N VAL A 215 -5.62 -6.98 -11.36
CA VAL A 215 -4.15 -7.03 -11.33
C VAL A 215 -3.52 -6.88 -12.70
N SER A 216 -2.40 -6.14 -12.75
CA SER A 216 -1.61 -5.97 -13.97
C SER A 216 -0.11 -6.12 -13.78
N ALA A 217 0.55 -6.53 -14.87
CA ALA A 217 1.99 -6.46 -15.01
C ALA A 217 2.36 -5.83 -16.36
N SER A 218 3.02 -4.68 -16.31
CA SER A 218 3.43 -3.90 -17.48
C SER A 218 4.86 -4.25 -17.95
N VAL A 219 5.60 -5.00 -17.12
CA VAL A 219 7.02 -5.38 -17.30
C VAL A 219 7.44 -6.40 -16.23
N GLY A 220 8.56 -7.10 -16.48
CA GLY A 220 9.27 -7.87 -15.47
C GLY A 220 8.70 -9.28 -15.27
N HIS A 221 8.92 -9.83 -14.08
CA HIS A 221 8.44 -11.16 -13.71
C HIS A 221 7.21 -11.06 -12.81
N PHE A 222 6.21 -11.89 -13.10
CA PHE A 222 4.97 -11.90 -12.35
C PHE A 222 4.49 -13.32 -12.11
N GLU A 223 4.36 -13.73 -10.85
CA GLU A 223 3.96 -15.10 -10.48
C GLU A 223 2.70 -15.08 -9.62
N ILE A 224 1.69 -15.86 -10.00
CA ILE A 224 0.45 -16.02 -9.23
C ILE A 224 0.26 -17.50 -8.88
N ASN A 225 0.27 -17.80 -7.59
CA ASN A 225 0.06 -19.13 -7.05
C ASN A 225 -1.39 -19.35 -6.57
N GLY A 226 -2.11 -18.28 -6.21
CA GLY A 226 -3.46 -18.35 -5.67
C GLY A 226 -4.15 -16.99 -5.59
N GLY A 227 -5.34 -16.97 -4.96
CA GLY A 227 -6.14 -15.76 -4.75
C GLY A 227 -7.37 -15.63 -5.67
N THR A 228 -8.17 -14.60 -5.41
CA THR A 228 -9.37 -14.25 -6.19
C THR A 228 -9.20 -12.86 -6.79
N PHE A 229 -9.37 -12.74 -8.10
CA PHE A 229 -9.18 -11.53 -8.87
C PHE A 229 -10.45 -11.21 -9.62
N LYS A 230 -11.07 -10.07 -9.32
CA LYS A 230 -12.35 -9.70 -9.91
C LYS A 230 -12.33 -8.29 -10.48
N SER A 231 -12.65 -8.15 -11.76
CA SER A 231 -13.04 -6.85 -12.31
C SER A 231 -14.56 -6.66 -12.20
N VAL A 232 -14.97 -5.59 -11.52
CA VAL A 232 -16.37 -5.30 -11.16
C VAL A 232 -16.87 -4.03 -11.82
N LYS A 233 -18.19 -3.88 -11.90
CA LYS A 233 -18.80 -2.65 -12.40
C LYS A 233 -18.42 -1.44 -11.54
N CYS A 234 -18.38 -0.28 -12.18
CA CYS A 234 -18.16 0.98 -11.47
C CYS A 234 -19.20 1.20 -10.36
N VAL A 235 -18.71 1.50 -9.16
CA VAL A 235 -19.56 1.74 -7.98
C VAL A 235 -20.37 3.03 -8.07
N ASN A 236 -19.91 4.00 -8.88
CA ASN A 236 -20.57 5.30 -9.06
C ASN A 236 -21.63 5.28 -10.17
N ASP A 237 -21.42 4.49 -11.23
CA ASP A 237 -22.41 4.28 -12.28
C ASP A 237 -22.26 2.90 -12.93
N SER A 238 -23.22 2.01 -12.69
CA SER A 238 -23.26 0.65 -13.25
C SER A 238 -23.33 0.58 -14.79
N LYS A 239 -23.58 1.70 -15.48
CA LYS A 239 -23.57 1.80 -16.95
C LYS A 239 -22.17 2.05 -17.51
N HIS A 240 -21.20 2.43 -16.68
CA HIS A 240 -19.81 2.55 -17.12
C HIS A 240 -19.30 1.19 -17.61
N THR A 241 -18.59 1.23 -18.72
CA THR A 241 -17.99 0.07 -19.41
C THR A 241 -16.48 -0.01 -19.21
N ALA A 242 -15.89 0.91 -18.45
CA ALA A 242 -14.49 0.90 -18.02
C ALA A 242 -14.18 -0.19 -16.97
N THR A 243 -14.79 -1.37 -17.15
CA THR A 243 -14.50 -2.59 -16.41
C THR A 243 -13.74 -3.53 -17.33
N PHE A 244 -12.42 -3.51 -17.24
CA PHE A 244 -11.54 -4.27 -18.14
C PHE A 244 -11.24 -5.65 -17.54
N TYR A 245 -9.96 -6.02 -17.47
CA TYR A 245 -9.54 -7.39 -17.23
C TYR A 245 -9.34 -7.67 -15.74
N ALA A 246 -9.67 -8.88 -15.29
CA ALA A 246 -9.25 -9.35 -13.98
C ALA A 246 -7.71 -9.51 -13.96
N LEU A 247 -7.13 -10.03 -15.03
CA LEU A 247 -5.68 -10.17 -15.24
C LEU A 247 -5.25 -9.47 -16.54
N TYR A 248 -4.30 -8.56 -16.42
CA TYR A 248 -3.73 -7.86 -17.56
C TYR A 248 -2.20 -7.95 -17.58
N VAL A 249 -1.63 -8.63 -18.57
CA VAL A 249 -0.18 -8.80 -18.69
C VAL A 249 0.23 -8.24 -20.04
N ALA A 250 0.83 -7.08 -20.10
CA ALA A 250 1.18 -6.43 -21.36
C ALA A 250 2.54 -5.74 -21.27
N GLY A 251 3.36 -5.82 -22.32
CA GLY A 251 4.67 -5.20 -22.34
C GLY A 251 4.62 -3.69 -22.59
N GLU A 252 3.97 -2.95 -21.69
CA GLU A 252 3.79 -1.49 -21.84
C GLU A 252 5.07 -0.72 -21.54
N VAL A 253 5.93 -1.28 -20.66
CA VAL A 253 7.19 -0.68 -20.23
C VAL A 253 8.39 -1.54 -20.64
N GLY A 254 8.20 -2.85 -20.79
CA GLY A 254 9.25 -3.80 -21.17
C GLY A 254 8.71 -5.20 -21.35
N VAL A 255 9.58 -6.17 -21.59
CA VAL A 255 9.18 -7.58 -21.72
C VAL A 255 8.57 -8.07 -20.40
N VAL A 256 7.45 -8.79 -20.50
CA VAL A 256 6.77 -9.40 -19.35
C VAL A 256 6.79 -10.92 -19.45
N LYS A 257 7.10 -11.57 -18.33
CA LYS A 257 6.87 -13.01 -18.15
C LYS A 257 5.99 -13.25 -16.93
N ALA A 258 4.76 -13.65 -17.19
CA ALA A 258 3.83 -14.12 -16.17
C ALA A 258 3.87 -15.66 -16.04
N VAL A 259 3.77 -16.17 -14.82
CA VAL A 259 3.59 -17.59 -14.50
C VAL A 259 2.36 -17.71 -13.62
N ILE A 260 1.33 -18.39 -14.12
CA ILE A 260 0.04 -18.55 -13.44
C ILE A 260 -0.11 -20.02 -13.04
N ASN A 261 0.08 -20.29 -11.75
CA ASN A 261 -0.02 -21.62 -11.17
C ASN A 261 -1.44 -21.89 -10.61
N GLY A 262 -2.16 -20.85 -10.22
CA GLY A 262 -3.51 -20.96 -9.64
C GLY A 262 -4.27 -19.64 -9.58
N GLY A 263 -5.39 -19.65 -8.85
CA GLY A 263 -6.26 -18.48 -8.65
C GLY A 263 -7.58 -18.50 -9.44
N ALA A 264 -8.50 -17.61 -9.08
CA ALA A 264 -9.79 -17.42 -9.74
C ALA A 264 -9.88 -16.00 -10.32
N PHE A 265 -10.06 -15.88 -11.64
CA PHE A 265 -10.10 -14.62 -12.38
C PHE A 265 -11.50 -14.44 -12.99
N GLU A 266 -12.20 -13.37 -12.62
CA GLU A 266 -13.57 -13.11 -13.07
C GLU A 266 -13.76 -11.67 -13.52
N THR A 267 -14.35 -11.47 -14.70
CA THR A 267 -14.68 -10.15 -15.24
C THR A 267 -16.18 -10.01 -15.42
N GLU A 268 -16.78 -9.01 -14.77
CA GLU A 268 -18.22 -8.68 -14.90
C GLU A 268 -18.54 -7.80 -16.12
N GLY A 269 -17.52 -7.19 -16.74
CA GLY A 269 -17.65 -6.21 -17.81
C GLY A 269 -18.03 -6.81 -19.17
N THR A 270 -17.40 -6.32 -20.24
CA THR A 270 -17.57 -6.86 -21.60
C THR A 270 -16.28 -7.48 -22.15
N TYR A 271 -15.24 -7.53 -21.31
CA TYR A 271 -13.90 -7.94 -21.69
C TYR A 271 -13.62 -9.39 -21.25
N THR A 272 -12.54 -9.94 -21.80
CA THR A 272 -11.94 -11.22 -21.35
C THR A 272 -11.57 -11.14 -19.86
N ALA A 273 -11.46 -12.29 -19.18
CA ALA A 273 -10.95 -12.31 -17.81
C ALA A 273 -9.44 -12.03 -17.78
N ALA A 274 -8.71 -12.63 -18.71
CA ALA A 274 -7.27 -12.45 -18.87
C ALA A 274 -6.91 -11.95 -20.27
N LEU A 275 -6.14 -10.87 -20.35
CA LEU A 275 -5.52 -10.39 -21.59
C LEU A 275 -3.98 -10.45 -21.46
N ILE A 276 -3.35 -11.17 -22.39
CA ILE A 276 -1.89 -11.32 -22.49
C ILE A 276 -1.40 -10.63 -23.76
N GLY A 277 -0.54 -9.63 -23.61
CA GLY A 277 -0.14 -8.69 -24.65
C GLY A 277 -1.20 -7.60 -24.91
N ASN A 278 -0.76 -6.51 -25.52
CA ASN A 278 -1.65 -5.47 -26.03
C ASN A 278 -1.07 -4.92 -27.34
N ASP A 279 -1.83 -5.07 -28.43
CA ASP A 279 -1.41 -4.66 -29.78
C ASP A 279 -1.85 -3.22 -30.13
N ASN A 280 -2.40 -2.47 -29.17
CA ASN A 280 -2.86 -1.09 -29.37
C ASN A 280 -1.70 -0.09 -29.45
N THR A 281 -0.96 -0.11 -30.56
CA THR A 281 0.18 0.78 -30.79
C THR A 281 -0.21 2.25 -30.85
N GLY A 282 0.46 3.08 -30.05
CA GLY A 282 0.13 4.50 -29.88
C GLY A 282 -1.08 4.77 -28.98
N GLY A 283 -1.66 3.71 -28.39
CA GLY A 283 -2.71 3.79 -27.40
C GLY A 283 -2.24 3.31 -26.02
N ASP A 284 -3.09 2.54 -25.35
CA ASP A 284 -2.85 2.03 -23.99
C ASP A 284 -1.82 0.88 -23.93
N GLY A 285 -1.41 0.29 -25.06
CA GLY A 285 -0.45 -0.82 -25.07
C GLY A 285 1.01 -0.45 -24.81
N GLY A 286 1.28 0.79 -24.42
CA GLY A 286 2.63 1.31 -24.15
C GLY A 286 3.58 1.08 -25.33
N ILE A 287 4.76 0.54 -25.04
CA ILE A 287 5.79 0.25 -26.07
C ILE A 287 5.53 -1.04 -26.87
N ASN A 288 4.43 -1.77 -26.59
CA ASN A 288 4.06 -3.02 -27.25
C ASN A 288 5.15 -4.11 -27.22
N GLU A 289 5.90 -4.22 -26.12
CA GLU A 289 6.86 -5.30 -25.94
C GLU A 289 6.17 -6.66 -25.72
N LYS A 290 6.95 -7.74 -25.84
CA LYS A 290 6.42 -9.10 -25.71
C LYS A 290 5.95 -9.39 -24.29
N ALA A 291 4.74 -9.95 -24.20
CA ALA A 291 4.19 -10.51 -22.97
C ALA A 291 3.98 -12.01 -23.15
N THR A 292 4.59 -12.81 -22.27
CA THR A 292 4.37 -14.26 -22.22
C THR A 292 3.70 -14.64 -20.91
N ALA A 293 2.64 -15.43 -20.96
CA ALA A 293 2.05 -16.07 -19.81
C ALA A 293 2.21 -17.59 -19.92
N VAL A 294 2.84 -18.21 -18.92
CA VAL A 294 2.86 -19.67 -18.73
C VAL A 294 1.71 -20.02 -17.80
N ILE A 295 0.75 -20.83 -18.28
CA ILE A 295 -0.48 -21.09 -17.53
C ILE A 295 -0.51 -22.57 -17.14
N ASN A 296 -0.15 -22.82 -15.88
CA ASN A 296 -0.14 -24.15 -15.29
C ASN A 296 -1.47 -24.48 -14.59
N GLY A 297 -2.25 -23.47 -14.21
CA GLY A 297 -3.53 -23.63 -13.52
C GLY A 297 -4.35 -22.34 -13.42
N GLY A 298 -5.44 -22.41 -12.66
CA GLY A 298 -6.38 -21.30 -12.43
C GLY A 298 -7.74 -21.46 -13.12
N VAL A 299 -8.70 -20.62 -12.72
CA VAL A 299 -10.05 -20.58 -13.29
C VAL A 299 -10.30 -19.19 -13.88
N PHE A 300 -10.69 -19.12 -15.15
CA PHE A 300 -10.95 -17.86 -15.84
C PHE A 300 -12.42 -17.78 -16.26
N LYS A 301 -13.11 -16.71 -15.86
CA LYS A 301 -14.53 -16.49 -16.14
C LYS A 301 -14.74 -15.13 -16.78
N ALA A 302 -15.20 -15.15 -18.02
CA ALA A 302 -15.62 -13.96 -18.75
C ALA A 302 -17.14 -13.98 -18.99
N PRO A 303 -17.73 -12.85 -19.41
CA PRO A 303 -19.13 -12.78 -19.80
C PRO A 303 -19.48 -13.77 -20.91
N GLU A 304 -20.77 -14.11 -21.03
CA GLU A 304 -21.26 -15.02 -22.06
C GLU A 304 -20.87 -14.56 -23.47
N GLY A 305 -20.32 -15.48 -24.28
CA GLY A 305 -19.86 -15.19 -25.65
C GLY A 305 -18.49 -14.51 -25.74
N VAL A 306 -17.85 -14.18 -24.62
CA VAL A 306 -16.50 -13.59 -24.58
C VAL A 306 -15.48 -14.67 -24.22
N PRO A 307 -14.36 -14.79 -24.96
CA PRO A 307 -13.28 -15.68 -24.56
C PRO A 307 -12.76 -15.32 -23.15
N ALA A 308 -12.58 -16.31 -22.28
CA ALA A 308 -12.09 -16.09 -20.92
C ALA A 308 -10.61 -15.70 -20.86
N LEU A 309 -9.85 -16.11 -21.88
CA LEU A 309 -8.45 -15.77 -22.05
C LEU A 309 -8.21 -15.33 -23.49
N LYS A 310 -7.44 -14.25 -23.66
CA LYS A 310 -7.04 -13.73 -24.96
C LYS A 310 -5.55 -13.40 -24.96
N GLY A 311 -4.82 -13.96 -25.93
CA GLY A 311 -3.50 -13.46 -26.32
C GLY A 311 -3.65 -12.44 -27.45
N ALA A 312 -2.97 -11.30 -27.36
CA ALA A 312 -2.82 -10.36 -28.45
C ALA A 312 -1.97 -11.00 -29.58
N GLU A 313 -2.35 -10.79 -30.84
CA GLU A 313 -1.80 -11.53 -31.98
C GLU A 313 -0.30 -11.29 -32.17
N LYS A 314 0.16 -10.06 -31.91
CA LYS A 314 1.57 -9.69 -32.14
C LYS A 314 2.38 -9.74 -30.87
N THR A 315 1.83 -9.27 -29.76
CA THR A 315 2.58 -9.06 -28.50
C THR A 315 2.37 -10.15 -27.47
N GLY A 316 1.26 -10.88 -27.56
CA GLY A 316 0.84 -11.87 -26.58
C GLY A 316 1.23 -13.29 -26.95
N LYS A 317 1.78 -14.03 -25.98
CA LYS A 317 1.99 -15.46 -26.08
C LYS A 317 1.51 -16.17 -24.82
N THR A 318 0.66 -17.17 -24.98
CA THR A 318 0.31 -18.10 -23.92
C THR A 318 0.97 -19.45 -24.16
N VAL A 319 1.54 -20.04 -23.10
CA VAL A 319 2.23 -21.33 -23.12
C VAL A 319 1.62 -22.25 -22.08
#